data_AF-A0A517LIZ9-F1
#
_entry.id   AF-A0A517LIZ9-F1
#
_cell.length_a   1.000
_cell.length_b   1.000
_cell.length_c   1.000
_cell.angle_alpha   90.00
_cell.angle_beta   90.00
_cell.angle_gamma   90.00
#
_symmetry.space_group_name_H-M   'P 1'
#
loop_
_entity.id
_entity.type
_entity.pdbx_description
1 polymer ?
#
loop_
_entity_poly.entity_id
_entity_poly.type
_entity_poly.pdbx_seq_one_letter_code
_entity_poly.pdbx_strand_id
1 'polypeptide(L)'
;MQLSSYFLAALVTVAPASAIALEAIALGKHHCSHFKTVYTVPCPDGVCKHEDVSAWTKAFNANKKLWEGWAKDNTAKCGGSCKDPVAVPKGFEAGYQWTMECTASRLFRKQTAEVPDAVQGLEKKNDNKCPNSCTPNGQLGEECYFNFGSC
;
A
#
# COMPACT_ATOMS: atom_id res chain seq x y z
N MET A 1 -44.58 60.98 8.22
CA MET A 1 -44.88 59.75 7.47
C MET A 1 -44.03 59.75 6.21
N GLN A 2 -42.99 58.93 6.16
CA GLN A 2 -42.28 58.62 4.93
C GLN A 2 -41.75 57.18 5.06
N LEU A 3 -42.52 56.28 4.46
CA LEU A 3 -42.14 54.92 4.12
C LEU A 3 -41.08 55.00 3.02
N SER A 4 -39.90 54.42 3.21
CA SER A 4 -39.01 54.09 2.09
C SER A 4 -38.01 53.01 2.49
N SER A 5 -38.10 51.91 1.76
CA SER A 5 -36.98 51.06 1.33
C SER A 5 -36.35 50.13 2.36
N TYR A 6 -37.09 49.06 2.64
CA TYR A 6 -36.52 47.72 2.53
C TYR A 6 -35.91 47.57 1.13
N PHE A 7 -34.61 47.28 1.01
CA PHE A 7 -34.01 46.45 -0.05
C PHE A 7 -32.48 46.57 0.02
N LEU A 8 -31.82 45.41 -0.14
CA LEU A 8 -30.37 45.21 -0.35
C LEU A 8 -29.54 45.29 0.96
N ALA A 9 -28.80 44.28 1.40
CA ALA A 9 -28.14 43.22 0.66
C ALA A 9 -27.99 41.98 1.56
N ALA A 10 -28.68 40.89 1.22
CA ALA A 10 -28.22 39.56 1.59
C ALA A 10 -27.04 39.23 0.66
N LEU A 11 -25.82 39.54 1.11
CA LEU A 11 -24.58 39.05 0.50
C LEU A 11 -24.49 37.55 0.77
N VAL A 12 -25.26 36.76 0.01
CA VAL A 12 -24.97 35.34 -0.19
C VAL A 12 -23.73 35.33 -1.09
N THR A 13 -22.55 35.29 -0.48
CA THR A 13 -21.36 34.83 -1.16
C THR A 13 -21.60 33.36 -1.52
N VAL A 14 -22.15 33.13 -2.72
CA VAL A 14 -22.07 31.85 -3.40
C VAL A 14 -20.60 31.67 -3.78
N ALA A 15 -19.78 31.31 -2.79
CA ALA A 15 -18.46 30.76 -3.06
C ALA A 15 -18.71 29.51 -3.92
N PRO A 16 -18.13 29.40 -5.11
CA PRO A 16 -18.29 28.21 -5.92
C PRO A 16 -17.79 27.03 -5.07
N ALA A 17 -18.69 26.12 -4.71
CA ALA A 17 -18.33 24.83 -4.12
C ALA A 17 -17.51 23.94 -5.08
N SER A 18 -17.05 24.48 -6.21
CA SER A 18 -16.21 23.84 -7.20
C SER A 18 -14.71 24.00 -6.95
N ALA A 19 -14.26 24.76 -5.94
CA ALA A 19 -12.83 24.90 -5.65
C ALA A 19 -12.19 23.65 -5.02
N ILE A 20 -12.96 22.69 -4.50
CA ILE A 20 -12.42 21.50 -3.81
C ILE A 20 -12.10 20.36 -4.80
N ALA A 21 -12.49 20.46 -6.08
CA ALA A 21 -12.24 19.42 -7.08
C ALA A 21 -10.99 19.65 -7.95
N LEU A 22 -10.37 20.83 -7.87
CA LEU A 22 -9.26 21.22 -8.77
C LEU A 22 -7.86 20.93 -8.23
N GLU A 23 -7.69 20.69 -6.92
CA GLU A 23 -6.39 20.28 -6.37
C GLU A 23 -5.99 18.86 -6.81
N ALA A 24 -6.95 18.01 -7.17
CA ALA A 24 -6.66 16.69 -7.72
C ALA A 24 -6.11 16.75 -9.16
N ILE A 25 -6.34 17.85 -9.89
CA ILE A 25 -5.97 18.00 -11.30
C ILE A 25 -4.64 18.78 -11.45
N ALA A 26 -4.31 19.67 -10.51
CA ALA A 26 -3.04 20.42 -10.53
C ALA A 26 -1.82 19.63 -9.98
N LEU A 27 -2.02 18.49 -9.30
CA LEU A 27 -0.95 17.58 -8.83
C LEU A 27 -0.60 16.48 -9.85
N GLY A 28 -0.72 16.79 -11.14
CA GLY A 28 -0.77 15.85 -12.28
C GLY A 28 0.47 15.01 -12.61
N LYS A 29 1.31 14.58 -11.66
CA LYS A 29 2.47 13.69 -11.96
C LYS A 29 2.81 12.64 -10.90
N HIS A 30 2.05 12.51 -9.82
CA HIS A 30 2.46 11.67 -8.67
C HIS A 30 1.37 10.66 -8.28
N HIS A 31 0.92 9.85 -9.24
CA HIS A 31 -0.22 8.95 -9.05
C HIS A 31 0.15 7.55 -8.57
N CYS A 32 1.42 7.28 -8.31
CA CYS A 32 1.81 5.99 -7.76
C CYS A 32 2.61 6.03 -6.45
N SER A 33 2.71 4.85 -5.88
CA SER A 33 3.43 4.55 -4.64
C SER A 33 4.07 3.18 -4.73
N HIS A 34 5.16 3.02 -4.00
CA HIS A 34 5.78 1.73 -3.76
C HIS A 34 5.20 1.17 -2.46
N PHE A 35 4.87 -0.12 -2.45
CA PHE A 35 4.29 -0.79 -1.30
C PHE A 35 5.11 -2.02 -0.94
N LYS A 36 5.39 -2.16 0.35
CA LYS A 36 5.92 -3.38 0.95
C LYS A 36 4.97 -3.91 2.01
N THR A 37 4.73 -5.22 1.97
CA THR A 37 4.12 -5.95 3.07
C THR A 37 5.01 -7.10 3.47
N VAL A 38 4.96 -7.47 4.74
CA VAL A 38 5.67 -8.62 5.29
C VAL A 38 4.63 -9.54 5.90
N TYR A 39 4.61 -10.78 5.43
CA TYR A 39 3.84 -11.84 6.04
C TYR A 39 4.73 -12.60 7.02
N THR A 40 4.28 -12.76 8.26
CA THR A 40 5.05 -13.46 9.29
C THR A 40 4.24 -14.58 9.92
N VAL A 41 4.92 -15.67 10.27
CA VAL A 41 4.33 -16.70 11.11
C VAL A 41 4.19 -16.14 12.54
N PRO A 42 3.00 -16.21 13.17
CA PRO A 42 2.81 -15.72 14.53
C PRO A 42 3.70 -16.47 15.52
N CYS A 43 4.19 -15.74 16.51
CA CYS A 43 4.95 -16.29 17.63
C CYS A 43 4.14 -16.13 18.91
N PRO A 44 3.28 -17.11 19.25
CA PRO A 44 2.54 -17.06 20.50
C PRO A 44 3.53 -16.93 21.66
N ASP A 45 3.17 -16.07 22.62
CA ASP A 45 3.98 -15.79 23.82
C ASP A 45 5.39 -15.26 23.55
N GLY A 46 5.64 -14.73 22.33
CA GLY A 46 6.93 -14.17 21.93
C GLY A 46 8.00 -15.22 21.60
N VAL A 47 7.63 -16.51 21.54
CA VAL A 47 8.56 -17.62 21.31
C VAL A 47 8.28 -18.26 19.95
N CYS A 48 9.28 -18.25 19.07
CA CYS A 48 9.20 -18.74 17.69
C CYS A 48 10.03 -20.04 17.53
N LYS A 49 9.49 -21.17 17.97
CA LYS A 49 10.12 -22.51 17.85
C LYS A 49 9.75 -23.23 16.55
N HIS A 50 9.66 -22.52 15.44
CA HIS A 50 9.25 -23.11 14.17
C HIS A 50 10.46 -23.71 13.45
N GLU A 51 10.59 -25.03 13.50
CA GLU A 51 11.74 -25.74 12.93
C GLU A 51 11.70 -25.85 11.40
N ASP A 52 10.50 -25.93 10.79
CA ASP A 52 10.35 -26.13 9.35
C ASP A 52 9.32 -25.17 8.72
N VAL A 53 9.72 -24.55 7.61
CA VAL A 53 8.86 -23.71 6.77
C VAL A 53 7.80 -24.52 6.04
N SER A 54 8.00 -25.83 5.86
CA SER A 54 7.11 -26.71 5.07
C SER A 54 5.65 -26.68 5.57
N ALA A 55 5.45 -26.59 6.89
CA ALA A 55 4.13 -26.46 7.50
C ALA A 55 3.40 -25.17 7.08
N TRP A 56 4.14 -24.14 6.70
CA TRP A 56 3.65 -22.81 6.33
C TRP A 56 3.72 -22.54 4.82
N THR A 57 4.37 -23.40 4.04
CA THR A 57 4.53 -23.23 2.57
C THR A 57 3.20 -23.00 1.86
N LYS A 58 2.14 -23.72 2.24
CA LYS A 58 0.80 -23.52 1.66
C LYS A 58 0.24 -22.12 1.96
N ALA A 59 0.40 -21.66 3.20
CA ALA A 59 -0.06 -20.34 3.63
C ALA A 59 0.72 -19.22 2.95
N PHE A 60 2.04 -19.32 2.88
CA PHE A 60 2.89 -18.35 2.15
C PHE A 60 2.52 -18.31 0.67
N ASN A 61 2.38 -19.46 0.00
CA ASN A 61 1.99 -19.51 -1.41
C ASN A 61 0.60 -18.92 -1.67
N ALA A 62 -0.36 -19.10 -0.75
CA ALA A 62 -1.68 -18.50 -0.87
C ALA A 62 -1.61 -16.96 -0.77
N ASN A 63 -0.90 -16.43 0.23
CA ASN A 63 -0.70 -15.00 0.41
C ASN A 63 0.10 -14.37 -0.74
N LYS A 64 1.12 -15.07 -1.25
CA LYS A 64 1.89 -14.66 -2.45
C LYS A 64 0.98 -14.47 -3.66
N LYS A 65 0.13 -15.46 -3.96
CA LYS A 65 -0.81 -15.36 -5.09
C LYS A 65 -1.81 -14.22 -4.93
N LEU A 66 -2.34 -14.03 -3.72
CA LEU A 66 -3.25 -12.92 -3.42
C LEU A 66 -2.56 -11.57 -3.60
N TRP A 67 -1.33 -11.43 -3.10
CA TRP A 67 -0.52 -10.23 -3.26
C TRP A 67 -0.21 -9.94 -4.73
N GLU A 68 0.28 -10.91 -5.49
CA GLU A 68 0.68 -10.73 -6.89
C GLU A 68 -0.53 -10.41 -7.77
N GLY A 69 -1.68 -11.06 -7.54
CA GLY A 69 -2.93 -10.77 -8.22
C GLY A 69 -3.41 -9.35 -7.93
N TRP A 70 -3.50 -8.98 -6.65
CA TRP A 70 -3.84 -7.62 -6.24
C TRP A 70 -2.88 -6.59 -6.84
N ALA A 71 -1.57 -6.80 -6.74
CA ALA A 71 -0.59 -5.84 -7.23
C ALA A 71 -0.71 -5.65 -8.75
N LYS A 72 -0.99 -6.72 -9.51
CA LYS A 72 -1.23 -6.66 -10.95
C LYS A 72 -2.47 -5.85 -11.30
N ASP A 73 -3.55 -5.97 -10.54
CA ASP A 73 -4.78 -5.20 -10.77
C ASP A 73 -4.64 -3.72 -10.39
N ASN A 74 -3.62 -3.39 -9.59
CA ASN A 74 -3.41 -2.07 -9.01
C ASN A 74 -2.19 -1.33 -9.59
N THR A 75 -1.65 -1.79 -10.72
CA THR A 75 -0.63 -1.11 -11.51
C THR A 75 -0.85 -1.42 -13.00
N ALA A 76 -0.41 -0.54 -13.88
CA ALA A 76 -0.52 -0.80 -15.32
C ALA A 76 0.60 -1.71 -15.87
N LYS A 77 1.77 -1.76 -15.19
CA LYS A 77 2.98 -2.34 -15.79
C LYS A 77 3.81 -3.24 -14.88
N CYS A 78 4.00 -2.90 -13.61
CA CYS A 78 5.08 -3.48 -12.81
C CYS A 78 4.71 -4.69 -11.93
N GLY A 79 3.42 -4.91 -11.70
CA GLY A 79 2.92 -5.94 -10.79
C GLY A 79 3.51 -5.84 -9.38
N GLY A 80 3.52 -6.99 -8.71
CA GLY A 80 4.20 -7.21 -7.45
C GLY A 80 4.85 -8.58 -7.44
N SER A 81 5.73 -8.80 -6.48
CA SER A 81 6.41 -10.07 -6.28
C SER A 81 6.68 -10.31 -4.81
N CYS A 82 6.82 -11.58 -4.44
CA CYS A 82 7.24 -11.99 -3.10
C CYS A 82 8.53 -12.80 -3.18
N LYS A 83 9.45 -12.49 -2.26
CA LYS A 83 10.64 -13.31 -1.99
C LYS A 83 10.22 -14.65 -1.38
N ASP A 84 11.12 -15.63 -1.40
CA ASP A 84 10.89 -16.87 -0.66
C ASP A 84 10.90 -16.61 0.85
N PRO A 85 10.16 -17.41 1.65
CA PRO A 85 10.16 -17.23 3.10
C PRO A 85 11.55 -17.48 3.69
N VAL A 86 11.97 -16.60 4.59
CA VAL A 86 13.26 -16.65 5.27
C VAL A 86 13.08 -16.71 6.78
N ALA A 87 13.95 -17.44 7.46
CA ALA A 87 14.00 -17.49 8.92
C ALA A 87 14.72 -16.24 9.45
N VAL A 88 14.03 -15.47 10.29
CA VAL A 88 14.56 -14.25 10.91
C VAL A 88 14.72 -14.50 12.42
N PRO A 89 15.94 -14.40 12.98
CA PRO A 89 16.16 -14.62 14.41
C PRO A 89 15.43 -13.56 15.25
N LYS A 90 14.83 -13.98 16.37
CA LYS A 90 14.11 -13.09 17.31
C LYS A 90 14.82 -12.87 18.64
N GLY A 91 16.00 -13.44 18.81
CA GLY A 91 16.77 -13.42 20.04
C GLY A 91 17.24 -14.82 20.39
N PHE A 92 18.16 -14.91 21.35
CA PHE A 92 18.81 -16.17 21.70
C PHE A 92 17.82 -17.25 22.15
N GLU A 93 16.82 -16.87 22.95
CA GLU A 93 15.82 -17.81 23.49
C GLU A 93 14.50 -17.83 22.69
N ALA A 94 14.26 -16.80 21.89
CA ALA A 94 13.01 -16.64 21.14
C ALA A 94 13.00 -17.42 19.81
N GLY A 95 14.14 -17.96 19.37
CA GLY A 95 14.23 -18.76 18.14
C GLY A 95 14.13 -17.93 16.85
N TYR A 96 13.47 -18.48 15.83
CA TYR A 96 13.37 -17.88 14.49
C TYR A 96 11.91 -17.73 14.06
N GLN A 97 11.58 -16.57 13.50
CA GLN A 97 10.28 -16.31 12.87
C GLN A 97 10.42 -16.45 11.35
N TRP A 98 9.57 -17.24 10.72
CA TRP A 98 9.48 -17.28 9.26
C TRP A 98 8.77 -16.04 8.73
N THR A 99 9.39 -15.38 7.76
CA THR A 99 8.90 -14.13 7.16
C THR A 99 8.96 -14.20 5.65
N MET A 100 7.97 -13.63 4.96
CA MET A 100 7.95 -13.47 3.52
C MET A 100 7.72 -12.00 3.19
N GLU A 101 8.68 -11.40 2.49
CA GLU A 101 8.58 -10.02 2.03
C GLU A 101 7.94 -9.98 0.64
N CYS A 102 6.91 -9.14 0.50
CA CYS A 102 6.24 -8.87 -0.75
C CYS A 102 6.32 -7.39 -1.08
N THR A 103 6.64 -7.08 -2.33
CA THR A 103 6.83 -5.71 -2.81
C THR A 103 6.04 -5.49 -4.09
N ALA A 104 5.66 -4.24 -4.33
CA ALA A 104 5.01 -3.80 -5.55
C ALA A 104 5.41 -2.35 -5.83
N SER A 105 5.81 -2.10 -7.07
CA SER A 105 6.24 -0.79 -7.54
C SER A 105 5.13 -0.12 -8.34
N ARG A 106 5.12 1.22 -8.34
CA ARG A 106 4.24 2.01 -9.21
C ARG A 106 2.74 1.63 -9.11
N LEU A 107 2.28 1.31 -7.90
CA LEU A 107 0.86 1.05 -7.63
C LEU A 107 0.07 2.36 -7.65
N PHE A 108 -1.14 2.36 -8.20
CA PHE A 108 -2.02 3.53 -8.15
C PHE A 108 -2.32 3.94 -6.70
N ARG A 109 -2.04 5.21 -6.33
CA ARG A 109 -2.17 5.69 -4.94
C ARG A 109 -3.57 5.44 -4.35
N LYS A 110 -4.62 5.66 -5.14
CA LYS A 110 -6.03 5.54 -4.71
C LYS A 110 -6.38 4.12 -4.23
N GLN A 111 -5.67 3.09 -4.71
CA GLN A 111 -6.03 1.70 -4.42
C GLN A 111 -5.14 1.03 -3.36
N THR A 112 -4.15 1.76 -2.81
CA THR A 112 -3.31 1.24 -1.71
C THR A 112 -4.04 1.07 -0.36
N ALA A 113 -5.31 1.45 -0.28
CA ALA A 113 -6.15 1.20 0.89
C ALA A 113 -6.73 -0.23 0.90
N GLU A 114 -6.71 -0.94 -0.24
CA GLU A 114 -7.42 -2.21 -0.45
C GLU A 114 -6.49 -3.43 -0.43
N VAL A 115 -5.33 -3.33 0.24
CA VAL A 115 -4.35 -4.43 0.28
C VAL A 115 -4.96 -5.65 0.98
N PRO A 116 -4.96 -6.84 0.34
CA PRO A 116 -5.61 -8.02 0.90
C PRO A 116 -5.06 -8.37 2.27
N ASP A 117 -5.94 -8.80 3.18
CA ASP A 117 -5.55 -9.31 4.49
C ASP A 117 -4.82 -10.63 4.38
N ALA A 118 -4.01 -10.92 5.41
CA ALA A 118 -3.34 -12.20 5.48
C ALA A 118 -4.36 -13.33 5.64
N VAL A 119 -4.11 -14.45 4.98
CA VAL A 119 -4.90 -15.66 5.11
C VAL A 119 -4.10 -16.77 5.77
N GLN A 120 -4.80 -17.78 6.29
CA GLN A 120 -4.21 -19.02 6.82
C GLN A 120 -3.26 -18.79 8.02
N GLY A 121 -3.62 -17.85 8.90
CA GLY A 121 -2.95 -17.67 10.19
C GLY A 121 -1.61 -16.93 10.14
N LEU A 122 -1.20 -16.43 8.97
CA LEU A 122 -0.08 -15.49 8.90
C LEU A 122 -0.52 -14.11 9.41
N GLU A 123 0.41 -13.38 10.00
CA GLU A 123 0.25 -11.97 10.33
C GLU A 123 0.71 -11.11 9.17
N LYS A 124 -0.01 -10.02 8.88
CA LYS A 124 0.37 -9.03 7.86
C LYS A 124 0.90 -7.78 8.55
N LYS A 125 2.12 -7.37 8.22
CA LYS A 125 2.63 -6.04 8.56
C LYS A 125 2.88 -5.24 7.29
N ASN A 126 2.10 -4.19 7.10
CA ASN A 126 2.33 -3.23 6.04
C ASN A 126 3.44 -2.29 6.48
N ASP A 127 4.58 -2.35 5.80
CA ASP A 127 5.83 -1.79 6.33
C ASP A 127 6.31 -0.55 5.58
N ASN A 128 5.61 -0.04 4.55
CA ASN A 128 5.67 1.37 4.10
C ASN A 128 4.88 1.64 2.80
N LYS A 129 4.33 2.86 2.70
CA LYS A 129 3.93 3.52 1.45
C LYS A 129 4.97 4.60 1.15
N CYS A 130 5.88 4.36 0.21
CA CYS A 130 6.77 5.41 -0.31
C CYS A 130 5.98 6.20 -1.38
N PRO A 131 5.67 7.49 -1.17
CA PRO A 131 5.01 8.31 -2.17
C PRO A 131 6.02 8.75 -3.24
N ASN A 132 6.39 7.85 -4.16
CA ASN A 132 7.30 8.23 -5.24
C ASN A 132 6.58 9.11 -6.25
N SER A 133 7.30 10.10 -6.78
CA SER A 133 6.90 10.81 -7.98
C SER A 133 7.09 9.90 -9.19
N CYS A 134 6.11 9.03 -9.43
CA CYS A 134 6.16 8.11 -10.56
C CYS A 134 4.88 8.20 -11.42
N THR A 135 5.03 7.85 -12.70
CA THR A 135 3.90 7.62 -13.60
C THR A 135 3.49 6.15 -13.49
N PRO A 136 2.24 5.81 -13.11
CA PRO A 136 1.81 4.42 -12.95
C PRO A 136 1.93 3.60 -14.25
N ASN A 137 1.74 4.28 -15.39
CA ASN A 137 1.72 3.66 -16.71
C ASN A 137 3.10 3.34 -17.28
N GLY A 138 4.18 3.86 -16.68
CA GLY A 138 5.53 3.74 -17.22
C GLY A 138 5.69 4.46 -18.56
N GLN A 139 6.54 5.47 -18.66
CA GLN A 139 7.05 5.87 -19.97
C GLN A 139 8.01 4.78 -20.52
N LEU A 140 8.23 4.76 -21.84
CA LEU A 140 9.27 3.91 -22.44
C LEU A 140 10.61 4.21 -21.75
N GLY A 141 11.25 3.19 -21.17
CA GLY A 141 12.49 3.32 -20.38
C GLY A 141 12.30 3.38 -18.87
N GLU A 142 11.08 3.47 -18.35
CA GLU A 142 10.83 3.40 -16.91
C GLU A 142 10.86 1.96 -16.38
N GLU A 143 11.77 1.73 -15.43
CA GLU A 143 12.04 0.43 -14.83
C GLU A 143 11.09 0.13 -13.65
N CYS A 144 10.81 -1.16 -13.43
CA CYS A 144 9.95 -1.65 -12.35
C CYS A 144 10.70 -1.91 -11.04
N TYR A 145 11.92 -1.40 -10.91
CA TYR A 145 12.74 -1.65 -9.74
C TYR A 145 12.12 -1.06 -8.48
N PHE A 146 12.15 -1.88 -7.43
CA PHE A 146 11.77 -1.50 -6.09
C PHE A 146 13.05 -1.27 -5.28
N ASN A 147 13.39 -0.01 -5.00
CA ASN A 147 14.48 0.31 -4.07
C ASN A 147 13.88 0.69 -2.71
N PHE A 148 14.04 -0.19 -1.72
CA PHE A 148 13.52 0.05 -0.37
C PHE A 148 14.39 1.09 0.35
N GLY A 149 13.77 2.17 0.84
CA GLY A 149 14.48 3.26 1.55
C GLY A 149 14.92 4.43 0.65
N SER A 150 14.79 4.30 -0.67
CA SER A 150 14.88 5.43 -1.60
C SER A 150 13.50 5.70 -2.19
N CYS A 151 12.72 6.49 -1.46
CA CYS A 151 11.68 7.31 -2.06
C CYS A 151 12.36 8.61 -2.56
#